data_AF-A0AAW9J6Y1-F1
#
_entry.id   AF-A0AAW9J6Y1-F1
#
_cell.length_a   1.000
_cell.length_b   1.000
_cell.length_c   1.000
_cell.angle_alpha   90.00
_cell.angle_beta   90.00
_cell.angle_gamma   90.00
#
_symmetry.space_group_name_H-M   'P 1'
#
loop_
_entity.id
_entity.type
_entity.pdbx_description
1 polymer ?
#
loop_
_entity_poly.entity_id
_entity_poly.type
_entity_poly.pdbx_seq_one_letter_code
_entity_poly.pdbx_strand_id
1 'polypeptide(L)'
;YATDKAYEVIVYYKDDATAFNGEKKGQIEDKGALNNAITSMIFEMLKENGIKTHFIEKLNEREQLCKKVEIVPLEVIVRNVAAGSMAKRLGLNEGFELKTTVFELSYKDDSLGDPLINDYHAVGIGATTFEELDK
;
A
#
# COMPACT_ATOMS: atom_id res chain seq x y z
N TYR A 1 -5.91 -15.95 -2.13
CA TYR A 1 -6.10 -17.36 -2.50
C TYR A 1 -5.69 -17.58 -3.95
N ALA A 2 -5.20 -18.77 -4.30
CA ALA A 2 -4.94 -19.14 -5.69
C ALA A 2 -6.26 -19.40 -6.44
N THR A 3 -6.25 -19.28 -7.77
CA THR A 3 -7.36 -19.70 -8.64
C THR A 3 -6.92 -20.87 -9.54
N ASP A 4 -7.79 -21.31 -10.44
CA ASP A 4 -7.50 -22.26 -11.51
C ASP A 4 -6.46 -21.72 -12.51
N LYS A 5 -6.34 -20.39 -12.63
CA LYS A 5 -5.35 -19.72 -13.49
C LYS A 5 -4.16 -19.24 -12.66
N ALA A 6 -2.96 -19.72 -13.01
CA ALA A 6 -1.73 -19.43 -12.26
C ALA A 6 -1.35 -17.94 -12.17
N TYR A 7 -1.87 -17.10 -13.08
CA TYR A 7 -1.63 -15.66 -13.15
C TYR A 7 -2.73 -14.82 -12.46
N GLU A 8 -3.71 -15.46 -11.81
CA GLU A 8 -4.79 -14.80 -11.09
C GLU A 8 -4.77 -15.21 -9.60
N VAL A 9 -5.22 -14.31 -8.73
CA VAL A 9 -5.38 -14.53 -7.30
C VAL A 9 -6.65 -13.84 -6.82
N ILE A 10 -7.29 -14.43 -5.81
CA ILE A 10 -8.39 -13.81 -5.07
C ILE A 10 -7.81 -13.10 -3.85
N VAL A 11 -8.05 -11.79 -3.72
CA VAL A 11 -7.76 -11.01 -2.53
C VAL A 11 -9.02 -10.98 -1.67
N TYR A 12 -8.90 -11.41 -0.41
CA TYR A 12 -9.99 -11.44 0.56
C TYR A 12 -9.75 -10.42 1.66
N TYR A 13 -10.75 -9.57 1.93
CA TYR A 13 -10.68 -8.50 2.91
C TYR A 13 -11.30 -8.92 4.25
N LYS A 14 -10.45 -8.94 5.29
CA LYS A 14 -10.83 -9.25 6.68
C LYS A 14 -11.29 -8.00 7.45
N ASP A 15 -12.08 -8.25 8.48
CA ASP A 15 -12.50 -7.25 9.47
C ASP A 15 -11.44 -6.97 10.54
N ASP A 16 -10.34 -7.72 10.51
CA ASP A 16 -9.20 -7.51 11.40
C ASP A 16 -8.59 -6.12 11.19
N ALA A 17 -8.42 -5.36 12.26
CA ALA A 17 -7.71 -4.10 12.31
C ALA A 17 -6.46 -4.23 13.18
N THR A 18 -5.33 -3.76 12.67
CA THR A 18 -4.04 -3.78 13.36
C THR A 18 -3.39 -2.41 13.32
N ALA A 19 -2.79 -1.97 14.42
CA ALA A 19 -2.02 -0.72 14.50
C ALA A 19 -0.78 -0.91 15.40
N PHE A 20 0.17 0.03 15.30
CA PHE A 20 1.41 0.04 16.08
C PHE A 20 2.20 -1.26 15.94
N ASN A 21 2.56 -1.63 14.70
CA ASN A 21 3.30 -2.88 14.39
C ASN A 21 2.65 -4.14 15.01
N GLY A 22 1.32 -4.17 15.03
CA GLY A 22 0.54 -5.30 15.55
C GLY A 22 0.36 -5.33 17.07
N GLU A 23 0.85 -4.34 17.81
CA GLU A 23 0.61 -4.23 19.26
C GLU A 23 -0.87 -4.03 19.60
N LYS A 24 -1.61 -3.33 18.73
CA LYS A 24 -3.06 -3.13 18.87
C LYS A 24 -3.79 -3.94 17.80
N LYS A 25 -4.61 -4.90 18.22
CA LYS A 25 -5.46 -5.73 17.35
C LYS A 25 -6.92 -5.65 17.78
N GLY A 26 -7.83 -5.69 16.82
CA GLY A 26 -9.26 -5.76 17.05
C GLY A 26 -10.00 -6.18 15.79
N GLN A 27 -11.31 -6.38 15.90
CA GLN A 27 -12.19 -6.56 14.75
C GLN A 27 -13.12 -5.36 14.65
N ILE A 28 -13.28 -4.84 13.44
CA ILE A 28 -14.23 -3.79 13.12
C ILE A 28 -15.21 -4.39 12.12
N GLU A 29 -16.45 -4.57 12.56
CA GLU A 29 -17.52 -5.11 11.72
C GLU A 29 -17.60 -4.37 10.39
N ASP A 30 -17.76 -5.13 9.31
CA ASP A 30 -17.85 -4.67 7.92
C ASP A 30 -16.65 -3.88 7.38
N LYS A 31 -15.55 -3.74 8.13
CA LYS A 31 -14.31 -3.11 7.63
C LYS A 31 -13.84 -3.76 6.32
N GLY A 32 -13.87 -5.09 6.25
CA GLY A 32 -13.43 -5.83 5.08
C GLY A 32 -14.31 -5.57 3.86
N ALA A 33 -15.63 -5.57 4.05
CA ALA A 33 -16.58 -5.28 2.98
C ALA A 33 -16.43 -3.84 2.45
N LEU A 34 -16.33 -2.86 3.36
CA LEU A 34 -16.08 -1.46 3.01
C LEU A 34 -14.74 -1.27 2.29
N ASN A 35 -13.66 -1.86 2.80
CA ASN A 35 -12.34 -1.76 2.17
C ASN A 35 -12.33 -2.38 0.78
N ASN A 36 -12.96 -3.54 0.58
CA ASN A 36 -13.05 -4.18 -0.74
C ASN A 36 -13.81 -3.29 -1.74
N ALA A 37 -14.96 -2.74 -1.32
CA ALA A 37 -15.76 -1.85 -2.16
C ALA A 37 -15.00 -0.55 -2.52
N ILE A 38 -14.40 0.12 -1.54
CA ILE A 38 -13.63 1.36 -1.75
C ILE A 38 -12.40 1.07 -2.63
N THR A 39 -11.67 -0.01 -2.36
CA THR A 39 -10.48 -0.38 -3.13
C THR A 39 -10.85 -0.67 -4.58
N SER A 40 -11.93 -1.41 -4.82
CA SER A 40 -12.42 -1.70 -6.17
C SER A 40 -12.75 -0.41 -6.94
N MET A 41 -13.50 0.51 -6.33
CA MET A 41 -13.85 1.80 -6.96
C MET A 41 -12.60 2.63 -7.31
N ILE A 42 -11.62 2.70 -6.41
CA ILE A 42 -10.38 3.43 -6.67
C ILE A 42 -9.58 2.77 -7.80
N PHE A 43 -9.47 1.45 -7.82
CA PHE A 43 -8.73 0.76 -8.88
C PHE A 43 -9.41 0.86 -10.25
N GLU A 44 -10.74 0.86 -10.30
CA GLU A 44 -11.51 1.13 -11.53
C GLU A 44 -11.23 2.54 -12.05
N MET A 45 -11.30 3.56 -11.18
CA MET A 45 -10.95 4.94 -11.53
C MET A 45 -9.51 5.07 -12.04
N LEU A 46 -8.55 4.41 -11.38
CA LEU A 46 -7.14 4.41 -11.82
C LEU A 46 -6.99 3.78 -13.21
N LYS A 47 -7.68 2.66 -13.47
CA LYS A 47 -7.69 1.99 -14.77
C LYS A 47 -8.31 2.86 -15.87
N GLU A 48 -9.40 3.56 -15.58
CA GLU A 48 -10.03 4.52 -16.50
C GLU A 48 -9.09 5.67 -16.87
N ASN A 49 -8.20 6.06 -15.95
CA ASN A 49 -7.16 7.06 -16.17
C ASN A 49 -5.85 6.48 -16.76
N GLY A 50 -5.87 5.23 -17.24
CA GLY A 50 -4.75 4.60 -17.93
C GLY A 50 -3.63 4.07 -17.03
N ILE A 51 -3.82 4.06 -15.70
CA ILE A 51 -2.87 3.49 -14.76
C ILE A 51 -2.97 1.96 -14.79
N LYS A 52 -1.83 1.29 -14.93
CA LYS A 52 -1.77 -0.17 -14.91
C LYS A 52 -1.89 -0.66 -13.47
N THR A 53 -2.88 -1.51 -13.21
CA THR A 53 -3.14 -2.05 -11.87
C THR A 53 -3.24 -3.57 -11.92
N HIS A 54 -3.14 -4.20 -10.74
CA HIS A 54 -3.38 -5.64 -10.61
C HIS A 54 -4.87 -5.99 -10.63
N PHE A 55 -5.76 -5.02 -10.43
CA PHE A 55 -7.19 -5.27 -10.26
C PHE A 55 -7.81 -5.77 -11.58
N ILE A 56 -8.61 -6.83 -11.50
CA ILE A 56 -9.35 -7.38 -12.64
C ILE A 56 -10.83 -7.03 -12.48
N GLU A 57 -11.46 -7.52 -11.41
CA GLU A 57 -12.87 -7.28 -11.10
C GLU A 57 -13.20 -7.58 -9.63
N LYS A 58 -14.30 -7.02 -9.13
CA LYS A 58 -14.86 -7.33 -7.81
C LYS A 58 -15.77 -8.56 -7.91
N LEU A 59 -15.55 -9.57 -7.08
CA LEU A 59 -16.31 -10.84 -7.13
C LEU A 59 -17.55 -10.82 -6.23
N ASN A 60 -17.40 -10.30 -5.01
CA ASN A 60 -18.48 -10.19 -4.03
C ASN A 60 -18.18 -9.07 -3.02
N GLU A 61 -18.80 -9.11 -1.84
CA GLU A 61 -18.60 -8.08 -0.81
C GLU A 61 -17.18 -8.07 -0.24
N ARG A 62 -16.50 -9.22 -0.15
CA ARG A 62 -15.19 -9.33 0.52
C ARG A 62 -14.05 -9.75 -0.40
N GLU A 63 -14.35 -10.11 -1.64
CA GLU A 63 -13.39 -10.65 -2.58
C GLU A 63 -13.30 -9.84 -3.86
N GLN A 64 -12.08 -9.73 -4.36
CA GLN A 64 -11.75 -9.22 -5.70
C GLN A 64 -10.75 -10.15 -6.38
N LEU A 65 -10.88 -10.26 -7.70
CA LEU A 65 -9.94 -10.98 -8.55
C LEU A 65 -8.82 -10.03 -8.98
N CYS A 66 -7.57 -10.45 -8.84
CA CYS A 66 -6.40 -9.66 -9.18
C CYS A 66 -5.39 -10.48 -9.96
N LYS A 67 -4.57 -9.82 -10.77
CA LYS A 67 -3.38 -10.39 -11.39
C LYS A 67 -2.38 -10.75 -10.30
N LYS A 68 -1.82 -11.95 -10.38
CA LYS A 68 -0.69 -12.36 -9.56
C LYS A 68 0.55 -11.59 -10.03
N VAL A 69 1.24 -10.95 -9.10
CA VAL A 69 2.47 -10.21 -9.34
C VAL A 69 3.53 -10.62 -8.31
N GLU A 70 4.78 -10.38 -8.65
CA GLU A 70 5.86 -10.33 -7.67
C GLU A 70 5.87 -8.94 -7.05
N ILE A 71 5.70 -8.86 -5.73
CA ILE A 71 5.61 -7.58 -5.02
C ILE A 71 7.03 -7.08 -4.76
N VAL A 72 7.33 -5.89 -5.27
CA VAL A 72 8.53 -5.14 -4.87
C VAL A 72 8.43 -4.85 -3.37
N PRO A 73 9.43 -5.18 -2.53
CA PRO A 73 9.34 -5.09 -1.07
C PRO A 73 9.52 -3.65 -0.56
N LEU A 74 8.76 -2.72 -1.13
CA LEU A 74 8.76 -1.29 -0.81
C LEU A 74 7.34 -0.80 -0.60
N GLU A 75 7.16 0.06 0.41
CA GLU A 75 5.96 0.88 0.55
C GLU A 75 6.27 2.27 -0.02
N VAL A 76 5.55 2.66 -1.07
CA VAL A 76 5.67 3.97 -1.70
C VAL A 76 4.65 4.91 -1.08
N ILE A 77 5.12 5.94 -0.38
CA ILE A 77 4.29 6.85 0.40
C ILE A 77 4.32 8.23 -0.22
N VAL A 78 3.14 8.76 -0.53
CA VAL A 78 2.96 10.13 -1.02
C VAL A 78 2.33 10.98 0.07
N ARG A 79 2.91 12.16 0.33
CA ARG A 79 2.37 13.12 1.31
C ARG A 79 2.15 14.47 0.65
N ASN A 80 0.91 14.95 0.73
CA ASN A 80 0.54 16.32 0.37
C ASN A 80 0.57 17.25 1.60
N VAL A 81 0.41 16.68 2.80
CA VAL A 81 0.36 17.40 4.09
C VAL A 81 1.13 16.57 5.12
N ALA A 82 1.80 17.21 6.07
CA ALA A 82 2.47 16.50 7.16
C ALA A 82 1.45 15.93 8.15
N ALA A 83 1.51 14.61 8.38
CA ALA A 83 0.66 13.90 9.32
C ALA A 83 1.38 12.66 9.88
N GLY A 84 0.81 12.05 10.91
CA GLY A 84 1.26 10.76 11.44
C GLY A 84 2.75 10.70 11.84
N SER A 85 3.42 9.60 11.50
CA SER A 85 4.80 9.32 11.93
C SER A 85 5.81 10.33 11.39
N MET A 86 5.60 10.87 10.18
CA MET A 86 6.48 11.87 9.56
C MET A 86 6.41 13.20 10.31
N ALA A 87 5.21 13.69 10.63
CA ALA A 87 5.03 14.93 11.39
C ALA A 87 5.72 14.83 12.76
N LYS A 88 5.51 13.72 13.48
CA LYS A 88 6.19 13.46 14.77
C LYS A 88 7.72 13.44 14.63
N ARG A 89 8.25 12.73 13.62
CA ARG A 89 9.70 12.57 13.38
C ARG A 89 10.39 13.90 13.11
N LEU A 90 9.73 14.82 12.40
CA LEU A 90 10.29 16.10 11.99
C LEU A 90 9.89 17.27 12.91
N GLY A 91 9.10 17.02 13.96
CA GLY A 91 8.61 18.07 14.86
C GLY A 91 7.65 19.05 14.20
N LEU A 92 6.91 18.59 13.18
CA LEU A 92 5.89 19.38 12.50
C LEU A 92 4.52 19.15 13.14
N ASN A 93 3.68 20.19 13.11
CA ASN A 93 2.29 20.04 13.47
C ASN A 93 1.55 19.21 12.41
N GLU A 94 0.63 18.36 12.84
CA GLU A 94 -0.27 17.66 11.92
C GLU A 94 -1.13 18.69 11.17
N GLY A 95 -1.26 18.52 9.85
CA GLY A 95 -1.89 19.50 8.98
C GLY A 95 -0.92 20.51 8.35
N PHE A 96 0.38 20.46 8.66
CA PHE A 96 1.36 21.37 8.05
C PHE A 96 1.42 21.19 6.53
N GLU A 97 1.17 22.29 5.81
CA GLU A 97 1.23 22.34 4.34
C GLU A 97 2.67 22.21 3.84
N LEU A 98 2.96 21.11 3.13
CA LEU A 98 4.28 20.87 2.59
C LEU A 98 4.55 21.79 1.40
N LYS A 99 5.78 22.31 1.31
CA LYS A 99 6.19 23.20 0.21
C LYS A 99 6.35 22.51 -1.14
N THR A 100 6.38 21.18 -1.13
CA THR A 100 6.39 20.32 -2.30
C THR A 100 5.80 18.96 -1.91
N THR A 101 5.23 18.22 -2.85
CA THR A 101 4.76 16.85 -2.60
C THR A 101 5.96 16.00 -2.18
N VAL A 102 5.82 15.31 -1.06
CA VAL A 102 6.88 14.44 -0.53
C VAL A 102 6.62 13.01 -0.98
N PHE A 103 7.67 12.36 -1.50
CA PHE A 103 7.73 10.95 -1.83
C PHE A 103 8.72 10.28 -0.87
N GLU A 104 8.30 9.20 -0.22
CA GLU A 104 9.10 8.45 0.75
C GLU A 104 8.98 6.95 0.46
N LEU A 105 10.06 6.21 0.76
CA LEU A 105 10.09 4.76 0.69
C LEU A 105 10.24 4.18 2.09
N SER A 106 9.42 3.19 2.44
CA SER A 106 9.69 2.29 3.56
C SER A 106 10.06 0.91 3.01
N TYR A 107 11.08 0.28 3.60
CA TYR A 107 11.39 -1.11 3.28
C TYR A 107 10.33 -2.01 3.91
N LYS A 108 9.66 -2.84 3.12
CA LYS A 108 8.55 -3.67 3.60
C LYS A 108 9.07 -4.89 4.35
N ASP A 109 9.24 -4.74 5.66
CA ASP A 109 9.71 -5.78 6.58
C ASP A 109 9.19 -5.48 7.99
N ASP A 110 8.06 -6.12 8.32
CA ASP A 110 7.40 -5.99 9.62
C ASP A 110 8.35 -6.27 10.80
N SER A 111 9.35 -7.14 10.61
CA SER A 111 10.31 -7.50 11.67
C SER A 111 11.30 -6.36 11.98
N LEU A 112 11.53 -5.50 11.00
CA LEU A 112 12.34 -4.28 11.12
C LEU A 112 11.48 -3.04 11.41
N GLY A 113 10.15 -3.18 11.43
CA GLY A 113 9.22 -2.09 11.65
C GLY A 113 9.14 -1.11 10.48
N ASP A 114 9.22 -1.63 9.25
CA ASP A 114 9.09 -0.90 7.99
C ASP A 114 9.95 0.39 7.91
N PRO A 115 11.28 0.28 8.04
CA PRO A 115 12.15 1.43 8.20
C PRO A 115 12.10 2.35 6.97
N LEU A 116 12.10 3.67 7.23
CA LEU A 116 12.26 4.69 6.19
C LEU A 116 13.63 4.51 5.52
N ILE A 117 13.63 4.39 4.21
CA ILE A 117 14.83 4.29 3.39
C ILE A 117 14.79 5.32 2.25
N ASN A 118 15.94 5.52 1.60
CA ASN A 118 16.03 6.29 0.37
C ASN A 118 16.31 5.36 -0.81
N ASP A 119 16.32 5.92 -2.01
CA ASP A 119 16.55 5.20 -3.26
C ASP A 119 17.87 4.41 -3.26
N TYR A 120 18.93 5.00 -2.70
CA TYR A 120 20.24 4.36 -2.64
C TYR A 120 20.26 3.14 -1.72
N HIS A 121 19.56 3.20 -0.59
CA HIS A 121 19.36 2.01 0.25
C HIS A 121 18.57 0.95 -0.51
N ALA A 122 17.45 1.32 -1.16
CA ALA A 122 16.59 0.40 -1.88
C ALA A 122 17.33 -0.34 -3.00
N VAL A 123 18.10 0.38 -3.81
CA VAL A 123 18.94 -0.21 -4.86
C VAL A 123 20.13 -0.96 -4.26
N GLY A 124 20.77 -0.42 -3.23
CA GLY A 124 21.96 -1.01 -2.60
C GLY A 124 21.70 -2.37 -1.94
N ILE A 125 20.49 -2.61 -1.44
CA ILE A 125 20.08 -3.92 -0.88
C ILE A 125 19.44 -4.84 -1.93
N GLY A 126 19.32 -4.39 -3.19
CA GLY A 126 18.72 -5.16 -4.27
C GLY A 126 17.20 -5.29 -4.22
N ALA A 127 16.51 -4.38 -3.51
CA ALA A 127 15.04 -4.38 -3.46
C ALA A 127 14.39 -3.90 -4.77
N THR A 128 15.10 -3.08 -5.54
CA THR A 128 14.66 -2.51 -6.82
C THR A 128 15.88 -1.98 -7.61
N THR A 129 15.64 -1.33 -8.75
CA THR A 129 16.67 -0.63 -9.55
C THR A 129 16.32 0.85 -9.69
N PHE A 130 17.30 1.70 -9.98
CA PHE A 130 17.03 3.12 -10.26
C PHE A 130 16.05 3.31 -11.44
N GLU A 131 16.12 2.45 -12.45
CA GLU A 131 15.24 2.47 -13.62
C GLU A 131 13.80 2.06 -13.30
N GLU A 132 13.59 1.27 -12.26
CA GLU A 132 12.25 0.93 -11.77
C GLU A 132 11.69 2.01 -10.85
N LEU A 133 12.53 2.66 -10.03
CA LEU A 133 12.13 3.78 -9.18
C LEU A 133 11.70 5.04 -9.96
N ASP A 134 12.29 5.25 -11.14
CA ASP A 134 11.98 6.40 -12.00
C ASP A 134 10.64 6.26 -12.77
N LYS A 135 10.04 5.06 -12.79
CA LYS A 135 8.80 4.76 -13.52
C LYS A 135 7.54 5.05 -12.71
#